data_AF-A0A6B2G847-F1
#
_entry.id   AF-A0A6B2G847-F1
#
_cell.length_a   1.000
_cell.length_b   1.000
_cell.length_c   1.000
_cell.angle_alpha   90.00
_cell.angle_beta   90.00
_cell.angle_gamma   90.00
#
_symmetry.space_group_name_H-M   'P 1'
#
loop_
_entity.id
_entity.type
_entity.pdbx_description
1 polymer ?
#
loop_
_entity_poly.entity_id
_entity_poly.type
_entity_poly.pdbx_seq_one_letter_code
_entity_poly.pdbx_strand_id
1 'polypeptide(L)'
;NQLEYFLTFEVLECSKADLLLNLKNASDLDDVIKAHDNFLDNVMALCFLNEESEFILFKLHEIFKKVIQFESLFRSTIAHFSSQLSQHQFEEKIQVIAPGAIKFMLEKLDTLCKNFQKLMVDFLQSLMDSSNPQHSFLAFRLDFNEFYLKTMNNEDQKQKMLRKGSILPRYRSSLLF
;
A
#
# COMPACT_ATOMS: atom_id res chain seq x y z
N ASN A 1 3.19 -7.11 -7.61
CA ASN A 1 4.57 -7.57 -7.86
C ASN A 1 5.27 -8.05 -6.59
N GLN A 2 5.85 -7.23 -5.71
CA GLN A 2 6.61 -7.75 -4.53
C GLN A 2 5.80 -8.67 -3.59
N LEU A 3 4.58 -8.27 -3.22
CA LEU A 3 3.68 -9.09 -2.40
C LEU A 3 3.31 -10.42 -3.09
N GLU A 4 3.05 -10.38 -4.39
CA GLU A 4 2.71 -11.56 -5.18
C GLU A 4 3.88 -12.55 -5.26
N TYR A 5 5.11 -12.05 -5.44
CA TYR A 5 6.31 -12.89 -5.41
C TYR A 5 6.48 -13.59 -4.07
N PHE A 6 6.29 -12.86 -2.97
CA PHE A 6 6.34 -13.43 -1.63
C PHE A 6 5.31 -14.56 -1.45
N LEU A 7 4.04 -14.30 -1.75
CA LEU A 7 2.98 -15.30 -1.54
C LEU A 7 3.18 -16.54 -2.43
N THR A 8 3.44 -16.36 -3.72
CA THR A 8 3.47 -17.48 -4.65
C THR A 8 4.76 -18.28 -4.56
N PHE A 9 5.92 -17.63 -4.51
CA PHE A 9 7.20 -18.33 -4.61
C PHE A 9 7.83 -18.61 -3.24
N GLU A 10 7.82 -17.64 -2.33
CA GLU A 10 8.50 -17.81 -1.03
C GLU A 10 7.62 -18.55 -0.02
N VAL A 11 6.30 -18.37 -0.08
CA VAL A 11 5.38 -19.07 0.83
C VAL A 11 4.89 -20.37 0.20
N LEU A 12 4.15 -20.31 -0.91
CA LEU A 12 3.46 -21.49 -1.45
C LEU A 12 4.41 -22.55 -2.02
N GLU A 13 5.34 -22.17 -2.91
CA GLU A 13 6.26 -23.16 -3.50
C GLU A 13 7.24 -23.74 -2.47
N CYS A 14 7.76 -22.94 -1.54
CA CYS A 14 8.62 -23.45 -0.46
C CYS A 14 7.84 -24.39 0.48
N SER A 15 6.66 -23.98 0.96
CA SER A 15 5.84 -24.83 1.85
C SER A 15 5.44 -26.14 1.17
N LYS A 16 5.16 -26.10 -0.14
CA LYS A 16 4.88 -27.30 -0.93
C LYS A 16 6.10 -28.22 -1.03
N ALA A 17 7.30 -27.67 -1.23
CA ALA A 17 8.52 -28.48 -1.25
C ALA A 17 8.74 -29.19 0.10
N ASP A 18 8.52 -28.50 1.21
CA ASP A 18 8.61 -29.06 2.56
C ASP A 18 7.56 -30.16 2.79
N LEU A 19 6.31 -29.92 2.38
CA LEU A 19 5.25 -30.92 2.44
C LEU A 19 5.63 -32.18 1.66
N LEU A 20 6.10 -32.04 0.42
CA LEU A 20 6.50 -33.19 -0.41
C LEU A 20 7.66 -33.97 0.21
N LEU A 21 8.60 -33.30 0.87
CA LEU A 21 9.68 -33.95 1.60
C LEU A 21 9.14 -34.75 2.80
N ASN A 22 8.26 -34.12 3.59
CA ASN A 22 7.68 -34.75 4.78
C ASN A 22 6.78 -35.94 4.41
N LEU A 23 6.00 -35.84 3.33
CA LEU A 23 5.18 -36.95 2.83
C LEU A 23 6.01 -38.13 2.31
N LYS A 24 7.19 -37.88 1.72
CA LYS A 24 8.11 -38.96 1.30
C LYS A 24 8.71 -39.70 2.48
N ASN A 25 8.87 -39.03 3.62
CA ASN A 25 9.47 -39.58 4.83
C ASN A 25 8.43 -40.13 5.83
N ALA A 26 7.15 -39.93 5.56
CA ALA A 26 6.06 -40.38 6.42
C ALA A 26 6.00 -41.92 6.45
N SER A 27 5.92 -42.49 7.65
CA SER A 27 5.90 -43.94 7.84
C SER A 27 4.48 -44.49 7.97
N ASP A 28 3.56 -43.66 8.45
CA ASP A 28 2.15 -44.00 8.66
C ASP A 28 1.21 -42.83 8.31
N LEU A 29 -0.08 -43.04 8.57
CA LEU A 29 -1.11 -42.04 8.29
C LEU A 29 -1.00 -40.81 9.21
N ASP A 30 -0.58 -40.99 10.45
CA ASP A 30 -0.48 -39.90 11.42
C ASP A 30 0.65 -38.93 11.00
N ASP A 31 1.76 -39.46 10.50
CA ASP A 31 2.83 -38.67 9.89
C ASP A 31 2.34 -37.86 8.68
N VAL A 32 1.49 -38.45 7.84
CA VAL A 32 0.89 -37.76 6.67
C VAL A 32 -0.02 -36.62 7.12
N ILE A 33 -0.90 -36.87 8.09
CA ILE A 33 -1.80 -35.86 8.65
C ILE A 33 -0.98 -34.71 9.25
N LYS A 34 0.03 -35.03 10.07
CA LYS A 34 0.90 -34.02 10.68
C LYS A 34 1.66 -33.19 9.66
N ALA A 35 2.18 -33.81 8.60
CA ALA A 35 2.85 -33.09 7.52
C ALA A 35 1.90 -32.09 6.84
N HIS A 36 0.65 -32.49 6.61
CA HIS A 36 -0.38 -31.66 6.02
C HIS A 36 -0.82 -30.52 6.95
N ASP A 37 -1.06 -30.80 8.23
CA ASP A 37 -1.45 -29.78 9.22
C ASP A 37 -0.36 -28.71 9.34
N ASN A 38 0.91 -29.13 9.47
CA ASN A 38 2.04 -28.19 9.48
C ASN A 38 2.12 -27.33 8.21
N PHE A 39 1.84 -27.91 7.04
CA PHE A 39 1.81 -27.17 5.79
C PHE A 39 0.71 -26.09 5.81
N LEU A 40 -0.50 -26.47 6.22
CA LEU A 40 -1.61 -25.53 6.30
C LEU A 40 -1.35 -24.44 7.33
N ASP A 41 -0.90 -24.78 8.53
CA ASP A 41 -0.58 -23.81 9.59
C ASP A 41 0.46 -22.80 9.12
N ASN A 42 1.51 -23.27 8.44
CA ASN A 42 2.55 -22.41 7.91
C ASN A 42 2.02 -21.48 6.80
N VAL A 43 1.27 -22.01 5.84
CA VAL A 43 0.67 -21.20 4.75
C VAL A 43 -0.33 -20.19 5.32
N MET A 44 -1.17 -20.60 6.26
CA MET A 44 -2.17 -19.73 6.88
C MET A 44 -1.51 -18.59 7.66
N ALA A 45 -0.46 -18.87 8.43
CA ALA A 45 0.29 -17.85 9.14
C ALA A 45 1.00 -16.87 8.19
N LEU A 46 1.67 -17.38 7.16
CA LEU A 46 2.47 -16.56 6.24
C LEU A 46 1.62 -15.74 5.26
N CYS A 47 0.45 -16.24 4.85
CA CYS A 47 -0.49 -15.55 3.98
C CYS A 47 -1.46 -14.62 4.73
N PHE A 48 -1.26 -14.40 6.04
CA PHE A 48 -2.11 -13.56 6.88
C PHE A 48 -3.54 -14.09 7.09
N LEU A 49 -3.76 -15.40 6.94
CA LEU A 49 -5.08 -16.03 7.01
C LEU A 49 -5.40 -16.62 8.38
N ASN A 50 -4.47 -16.53 9.34
CA ASN A 50 -4.71 -16.91 10.73
C ASN A 50 -5.26 -15.74 11.57
N GLU A 51 -5.84 -16.05 12.73
CA GLU A 51 -6.45 -15.07 13.64
C GLU A 51 -5.45 -14.00 14.10
N GLU A 52 -4.19 -14.37 14.33
CA GLU A 52 -3.13 -13.45 14.77
C GLU A 52 -2.84 -12.35 13.72
N SER A 53 -3.06 -12.64 12.43
CA SER A 53 -2.79 -11.72 11.34
C SER A 53 -4.04 -11.04 10.78
N GLU A 54 -5.21 -11.21 11.40
CA GLU A 54 -6.49 -10.65 10.91
C GLU A 54 -6.38 -9.14 10.64
N PHE A 55 -5.71 -8.41 11.54
CA PHE A 55 -5.52 -6.97 11.40
C PHE A 55 -4.59 -6.60 10.21
N ILE A 56 -3.57 -7.42 9.93
CA ILE A 56 -2.67 -7.25 8.79
C ILE A 56 -3.46 -7.46 7.49
N LEU A 57 -4.25 -8.53 7.43
CA LEU A 57 -5.09 -8.86 6.27
C LEU A 57 -6.15 -7.77 6.02
N PHE A 58 -6.77 -7.26 7.08
CA PHE A 58 -7.72 -6.14 6.99
C PHE A 58 -7.07 -4.90 6.36
N LYS A 59 -5.87 -4.52 6.80
CA LYS A 59 -5.14 -3.38 6.23
C LYS A 59 -4.78 -3.60 4.77
N LEU A 60 -4.33 -4.80 4.41
CA LEU A 60 -4.05 -5.18 3.03
C LEU A 60 -5.31 -5.06 2.16
N HIS A 61 -6.45 -5.49 2.67
CA HIS A 61 -7.73 -5.35 1.99
C HIS A 61 -8.13 -3.88 1.78
N GLU A 62 -7.93 -3.02 2.79
CA GLU A 62 -8.15 -1.58 2.66
C GLU A 62 -7.23 -0.93 1.62
N ILE A 63 -5.97 -1.36 1.54
CA ILE A 63 -5.02 -0.94 0.49
C ILE A 63 -5.57 -1.32 -0.89
N PHE A 64 -6.01 -2.57 -1.09
CA PHE A 64 -6.57 -2.99 -2.38
C PHE A 64 -7.84 -2.24 -2.75
N LYS A 65 -8.72 -1.95 -1.78
CA LYS A 65 -9.87 -1.06 -2.00
C LYS A 65 -9.43 0.32 -2.53
N LYS A 66 -8.34 0.89 -2.01
CA LYS A 66 -7.80 2.16 -2.54
C LYS A 66 -7.26 2.01 -3.96
N VAL A 67 -6.56 0.92 -4.29
CA VAL A 67 -6.10 0.66 -5.67
C VAL A 67 -7.29 0.60 -6.65
N ILE A 68 -8.37 -0.08 -6.26
CA ILE A 68 -9.60 -0.14 -7.07
C ILE A 68 -10.25 1.25 -7.20
N GLN A 69 -10.27 2.04 -6.12
CA GLN A 69 -10.78 3.42 -6.14
C GLN A 69 -9.96 4.32 -7.08
N PHE A 70 -8.64 4.17 -7.10
CA PHE A 70 -7.76 4.86 -8.05
C PHE A 70 -8.12 4.52 -9.49
N GLU A 71 -8.27 3.23 -9.78
CA GLU A 71 -8.59 2.74 -11.12
C GLU A 71 -9.95 3.28 -11.60
N SER A 72 -10.96 3.22 -10.73
CA SER A 72 -12.29 3.76 -11.01
C SER A 72 -12.28 5.27 -11.25
N LEU A 73 -11.53 6.03 -10.42
CA LEU A 73 -11.37 7.48 -10.62
C LEU A 73 -10.72 7.77 -11.97
N PHE A 74 -9.65 7.06 -12.31
CA PHE A 74 -8.94 7.23 -13.58
C PHE A 74 -9.83 6.90 -14.79
N ARG A 75 -10.54 5.77 -14.76
CA ARG A 75 -11.49 5.39 -15.82
C ARG A 75 -12.60 6.41 -16.00
N SER A 76 -13.23 6.84 -14.91
CA SER A 76 -14.32 7.82 -14.96
C SER A 76 -13.84 9.17 -15.52
N THR A 77 -12.61 9.58 -15.15
CA THR A 77 -11.96 10.79 -15.65
C THR A 77 -11.75 10.74 -17.16
N ILE A 78 -11.17 9.64 -17.66
CA ILE A 78 -10.95 9.45 -19.10
C ILE A 78 -12.28 9.44 -19.85
N ALA A 79 -13.26 8.66 -19.37
CA ALA A 79 -14.58 8.58 -20.00
C ALA A 79 -15.26 9.95 -20.08
N HIS A 80 -15.16 10.76 -19.02
CA HIS A 80 -15.69 12.12 -19.00
C HIS A 80 -15.03 12.98 -20.08
N PHE A 81 -13.70 13.03 -20.15
CA PHE A 81 -13.01 13.82 -21.18
C PHE A 81 -13.29 13.33 -22.60
N SER A 82 -13.28 12.02 -22.83
CA SER A 82 -13.61 11.45 -24.13
C SER A 82 -15.02 11.85 -24.58
N SER A 83 -16.01 11.81 -23.67
CA SER A 83 -17.38 12.22 -23.98
C SER A 83 -17.51 13.71 -24.33
N GLN A 84 -16.79 14.59 -23.63
CA GLN A 84 -16.80 16.02 -23.92
C GLN A 84 -16.15 16.31 -25.28
N LEU A 85 -15.07 15.62 -25.62
CA LEU A 85 -14.42 15.76 -26.93
C LEU A 85 -15.30 15.27 -28.08
N SER A 86 -16.08 14.19 -27.89
CA SER A 86 -16.99 13.67 -28.93
C SER A 86 -18.25 14.52 -29.15
N GLN A 87 -18.69 15.28 -28.14
CA GLN A 87 -19.84 16.19 -28.27
C GLN A 87 -19.50 17.50 -29.00
N HIS A 88 -18.24 17.92 -28.99
CA HIS A 88 -17.78 19.12 -29.67
C HIS A 88 -17.25 18.82 -31.08
N GLN A 89 -18.14 18.84 -32.09
CA GLN A 89 -17.70 19.11 -33.46
C GLN A 89 -17.38 20.61 -33.60
N PHE A 90 -16.17 20.91 -34.09
CA PHE A 90 -15.69 22.21 -34.60
C PHE A 90 -15.39 23.34 -33.60
N GLU A 91 -14.08 23.60 -33.46
CA GLU A 91 -13.40 24.90 -33.42
C GLU A 91 -14.11 26.08 -32.73
N GLU A 92 -13.99 26.13 -31.41
CA GLU A 92 -13.30 27.21 -30.70
C GLU A 92 -13.30 26.86 -29.21
N LYS A 93 -12.11 26.96 -28.59
CA LYS A 93 -11.85 26.79 -27.14
C LYS A 93 -11.65 25.34 -26.65
N ILE A 94 -10.39 24.91 -26.78
CA ILE A 94 -9.65 24.12 -25.76
C ILE A 94 -9.72 24.75 -24.34
N GLN A 95 -10.36 25.92 -24.19
CA GLN A 95 -10.70 26.62 -22.94
C GLN A 95 -11.88 25.99 -22.15
N VAL A 96 -12.60 24.99 -22.68
CA VAL A 96 -13.76 24.37 -21.98
C VAL A 96 -13.52 22.88 -21.66
N ILE A 97 -12.28 22.47 -21.40
CA ILE A 97 -12.12 21.41 -20.40
C ILE A 97 -12.38 22.12 -19.07
N ALA A 98 -13.59 22.01 -18.53
CA ALA A 98 -14.01 22.75 -17.34
C ALA A 98 -12.89 22.70 -16.27
N PRO A 99 -12.17 23.82 -16.01
CA PRO A 99 -11.01 23.82 -15.11
C PRO A 99 -11.38 23.27 -13.73
N GLY A 100 -12.66 23.41 -13.34
CA GLY A 100 -13.24 22.82 -12.14
C GLY A 100 -13.26 21.28 -12.13
N ALA A 101 -13.50 20.62 -13.28
CA ALA A 101 -13.48 19.16 -13.35
C ALA A 101 -12.06 18.61 -13.18
N ILE A 102 -11.06 19.19 -13.87
CA ILE A 102 -9.64 18.84 -13.67
C ILE A 102 -9.25 19.07 -12.20
N LYS A 103 -9.57 20.24 -11.65
CA LYS A 103 -9.25 20.60 -10.27
C LYS A 103 -9.86 19.61 -9.26
N PHE A 104 -11.15 19.31 -9.39
CA PHE A 104 -11.83 18.34 -8.53
C PHE A 104 -11.22 16.94 -8.60
N MET A 105 -10.80 16.50 -9.79
CA MET A 105 -10.15 15.20 -9.96
C MET A 105 -8.76 15.17 -9.35
N LEU A 106 -7.98 16.25 -9.48
CA LEU A 106 -6.69 16.39 -8.82
C LEU A 106 -6.82 16.39 -7.30
N GLU A 107 -7.83 17.07 -6.74
CA GLU A 107 -8.11 17.08 -5.30
C GLU A 107 -8.52 15.69 -4.79
N LYS A 108 -9.36 14.97 -5.54
CA LYS A 108 -9.72 13.58 -5.24
C LYS A 108 -8.52 12.65 -5.30
N LEU A 109 -7.68 12.80 -6.33
CA LEU A 109 -6.47 11.99 -6.52
C LEU A 109 -5.49 12.22 -5.37
N ASP A 110 -5.24 13.47 -4.99
CA ASP A 110 -4.39 13.84 -3.86
C ASP A 110 -4.90 13.22 -2.55
N THR A 111 -6.21 13.27 -2.32
CA THR A 111 -6.85 12.64 -1.15
C THR A 111 -6.66 11.13 -1.16
N LEU A 112 -6.83 10.47 -2.31
CA LEU A 112 -6.60 9.03 -2.45
C LEU A 112 -5.13 8.65 -2.22
N CYS A 113 -4.19 9.44 -2.74
CA CYS A 113 -2.75 9.25 -2.54
C CYS A 113 -2.38 9.29 -1.05
N LYS A 114 -2.84 10.32 -0.34
CA LYS A 114 -2.57 10.47 1.10
C LYS A 114 -3.17 9.32 1.92
N ASN A 115 -4.41 8.93 1.60
CA ASN A 115 -5.06 7.81 2.26
C ASN A 115 -4.33 6.49 2.02
N PHE A 116 -3.92 6.24 0.76
CA PHE A 116 -3.13 5.07 0.41
C PHE A 116 -1.79 5.04 1.14
N GLN A 117 -1.07 6.17 1.16
CA GLN A 117 0.21 6.27 1.88
C GLN A 117 0.07 5.98 3.37
N LYS A 118 -0.95 6.54 4.02
CA LYS A 118 -1.22 6.26 5.43
C LYS A 118 -1.50 4.78 5.68
N LEU A 119 -2.38 4.17 4.88
CA LEU A 119 -2.68 2.73 4.99
C LEU A 119 -1.44 1.86 4.74
N MET A 120 -0.60 2.23 3.77
CA MET A 120 0.65 1.54 3.50
C MET A 120 1.60 1.60 4.71
N VAL A 121 1.77 2.76 5.33
CA VAL A 121 2.60 2.91 6.54
C VAL A 121 2.04 2.06 7.67
N ASP A 122 0.73 2.14 7.92
CA ASP A 122 0.07 1.37 8.96
C ASP A 122 0.23 -0.15 8.71
N PHE A 123 0.16 -0.59 7.46
CA PHE A 123 0.36 -1.98 7.06
C PHE A 123 1.82 -2.43 7.27
N LEU A 124 2.79 -1.64 6.82
CA LEU A 124 4.21 -1.92 7.00
C LEU A 124 4.58 -2.02 8.48
N GLN A 125 4.04 -1.13 9.32
CA GLN A 125 4.26 -1.19 10.77
C GLN A 125 3.69 -2.48 11.37
N SER A 126 2.47 -2.87 10.99
CA SER A 126 1.90 -4.14 11.48
C SER A 126 2.64 -5.38 11.00
N LEU A 127 3.24 -5.35 9.81
CA LEU A 127 4.13 -6.44 9.37
C LEU A 127 5.40 -6.50 10.23
N MET A 128 6.00 -5.35 10.54
CA MET A 128 7.21 -5.29 11.37
C MET A 128 6.95 -5.69 12.84
N ASP A 129 5.76 -5.38 13.36
CA ASP A 129 5.35 -5.71 14.72
C ASP A 129 4.84 -7.16 14.86
N SER A 130 4.67 -7.87 13.75
CA SER A 130 4.24 -9.26 13.76
C SER A 130 5.30 -10.19 14.37
N SER A 131 4.86 -11.30 14.93
CA SER A 131 5.74 -12.33 15.50
C SER A 131 6.56 -13.09 14.44
N ASN A 132 6.16 -13.03 13.17
CA ASN A 132 6.76 -13.82 12.10
C ASN A 132 7.91 -13.05 11.40
N PRO A 133 9.16 -13.53 11.46
CA PRO A 133 10.28 -12.86 10.83
C PRO A 133 10.12 -12.62 9.32
N GLN A 134 9.41 -13.49 8.62
CA GLN A 134 9.19 -13.37 7.18
C GLN A 134 8.33 -12.16 6.82
N HIS A 135 7.40 -11.77 7.69
CA HIS A 135 6.58 -10.56 7.51
C HIS A 135 7.43 -9.29 7.62
N SER A 136 8.39 -9.25 8.54
CA SER A 136 9.36 -8.14 8.65
C SER A 136 10.26 -8.03 7.41
N PHE A 137 10.71 -9.16 6.86
CA PHE A 137 11.45 -9.16 5.59
C PHE A 137 10.61 -8.69 4.41
N LEU A 138 9.33 -9.06 4.37
CA LEU A 138 8.39 -8.54 3.38
C LEU A 138 8.22 -7.03 3.52
N ALA A 139 8.04 -6.51 4.73
CA ALA A 139 7.92 -5.08 4.99
C ALA A 139 9.13 -4.30 4.45
N PHE A 140 10.33 -4.81 4.73
CA PHE A 140 11.57 -4.24 4.20
C PHE A 140 11.60 -4.22 2.66
N ARG A 141 11.19 -5.31 2.00
CA ARG A 141 11.17 -5.36 0.52
C ARG A 141 10.10 -4.47 -0.09
N LEU A 142 8.95 -4.31 0.57
CA LEU A 142 7.88 -3.44 0.12
C LEU A 142 8.24 -1.96 0.23
N ASP A 143 9.05 -1.57 1.22
CA ASP A 143 9.56 -0.20 1.38
C ASP A 143 11.08 -0.12 1.19
N PHE A 144 11.62 -0.84 0.20
CA PHE A 144 13.08 -0.89 -0.03
C PHE A 144 13.71 0.49 -0.27
N ASN A 145 12.96 1.41 -0.90
CA ASN A 145 13.40 2.79 -1.12
C ASN A 145 13.11 3.72 0.08
N GLU A 146 12.56 3.18 1.16
CA GLU A 146 12.12 3.87 2.37
C GLU A 146 11.17 5.04 2.07
N PHE A 147 10.43 4.96 0.97
CA PHE A 147 9.57 6.04 0.51
C PHE A 147 8.45 6.30 1.53
N TYR A 148 7.80 5.25 2.01
CA TYR A 148 6.62 5.40 2.86
C TYR A 148 7.01 5.84 4.27
N LEU A 149 8.00 5.17 4.88
CA LEU A 149 8.45 5.50 6.23
C LEU A 149 9.15 6.87 6.31
N LYS A 150 9.93 7.28 5.29
CA LYS A 150 10.53 8.65 5.26
C LYS A 150 9.49 9.74 5.05
N THR A 151 8.50 9.51 4.19
CA THR A 151 7.48 10.53 3.88
C THR A 151 6.65 10.85 5.13
N MET A 152 6.30 9.83 5.93
CA MET A 152 5.65 10.03 7.23
C MET A 152 6.54 10.79 8.22
N ASN A 153 7.80 10.41 8.37
CA ASN A 153 8.72 11.11 9.28
C ASN A 153 8.89 12.59 8.93
N ASN A 154 8.90 12.92 7.62
CA ASN A 154 8.98 14.29 7.14
C ASN A 154 7.67 15.06 7.36
N GLU A 155 6.51 14.43 7.19
CA GLU A 155 5.18 15.00 7.48
C GLU A 155 5.01 15.26 8.99
N ASP A 156 5.43 14.34 9.85
CA ASP A 156 5.40 14.51 11.31
C ASP A 156 6.35 15.61 11.79
N GLN A 157 7.54 15.72 11.18
CA GLN A 157 8.44 16.84 11.42
C GLN A 157 7.81 18.16 10.96
N LYS A 158 7.17 18.20 9.79
CA LYS A 158 6.47 19.38 9.28
C LYS A 158 5.28 19.78 10.16
N GLN A 159 4.50 18.82 10.65
CA GLN A 159 3.42 19.07 11.61
C GLN A 159 3.95 19.52 12.97
N LYS A 160 5.07 18.98 13.45
CA LYS A 160 5.76 19.49 14.66
C LYS A 160 6.29 20.91 14.46
N MET A 161 6.79 21.26 13.28
CA MET A 161 7.19 22.64 12.93
C MET A 161 5.99 23.58 12.87
N LEU A 162 4.86 23.14 12.32
CA LEU A 162 3.60 23.92 12.27
C LEU A 162 2.97 24.11 13.66
N ARG A 163 3.03 23.09 14.53
CA ARG A 163 2.60 23.20 15.95
C ARG A 163 3.55 24.08 16.79
N LYS A 164 4.81 24.23 16.37
CA LYS A 164 5.81 25.15 16.96
C LYS A 164 5.80 26.54 16.30
N GLY A 165 4.65 27.04 15.85
CA GLY A 165 4.49 28.40 15.32
C GLY A 165 4.68 29.50 16.38
N SER A 166 5.91 29.73 16.83
CA SER A 166 6.45 30.97 17.43
C SER A 166 7.91 30.67 17.76
N ILE A 167 8.86 30.91 16.87
CA ILE A 167 9.50 32.22 16.65
C ILE A 167 10.11 32.17 15.24
N LEU A 168 9.60 33.00 14.33
CA LEU A 168 10.39 33.43 13.17
C LEU A 168 11.60 34.20 13.72
N PRO A 169 12.85 33.89 13.33
CA PRO A 169 13.89 34.90 13.41
C PRO A 169 13.41 36.05 12.53
N ARG A 170 13.07 37.18 13.16
CA ARG A 170 12.96 38.47 12.48
C ARG A 170 14.26 38.66 11.70
N TYR A 171 14.23 38.40 10.39
CA TYR A 171 15.15 39.10 9.52
C TYR A 171 14.75 40.57 9.61
N ARG A 172 15.48 41.31 10.44
CA ARG A 172 15.40 42.76 10.46
C ARG A 172 15.66 43.23 9.03
N SER A 173 14.62 43.83 8.45
CA SER A 173 14.82 44.89 7.47
C SER A 173 15.73 45.93 8.11
N SER A 174 16.94 46.06 7.58
CA SER A 174 17.73 47.28 7.67
C SER A 174 17.92 47.78 6.25
N LEU A 175 16.97 48.60 5.82
CA LEU A 175 17.20 49.59 4.78
C LEU A 175 18.06 50.71 5.39
N LEU A 176 19.05 51.14 4.60
CA LEU A 176 19.78 52.43 4.63
C LEU A 176 20.90 52.58 5.68
N PHE A 177 22.15 52.48 5.25
CA PHE A 177 22.95 53.60 4.69
C PHE A 177 23.96 53.07 3.68
#